data_AF-A0A397H618-F1
#
_entry.id   AF-A0A397H618-F1
#
_cell.length_a   1.000
_cell.length_b   1.000
_cell.length_c   1.000
_cell.angle_alpha   90.00
_cell.angle_beta   90.00
_cell.angle_gamma   90.00
#
_symmetry.space_group_name_H-M   'P 1'
#
loop_
_entity.id
_entity.type
_entity.pdbx_description
1 polymer ?
#
loop_
_entity_poly.entity_id
_entity_poly.type
_entity_poly.pdbx_seq_one_letter_code
_entity_poly.pdbx_strand_id
1 'polypeptide(L)'
;MNNDNIITVDSEEDDIYNNSNDILSSEDEDQPISKQSKKRICCPGLRSQRIRYYIERTPAQVGGARRIEVIGKELFPLLFVDKFSQKKLNISQKRKLNRQIYTEAEWKIDREGFCVRGKNCNGEYINNYLCIECKNLKSNAKLVNRVRVTKPDEKNLKFTPNWYFENDKLKKYLKNGDLLTIWNIIKNNNNSTNSNLWITIATKGLKGAFNNLDTFKGLCNIMCQVIDRKEKGKGTQNLQYSEEFTSFLVILGTISPRALDLFRQNLVGRSIQSIRQLRMNSNDMLTNPDLCFENVARFKRFLDKINYKGPIAAMSDNTKLKPSLRYSSQLGCIIGSTLSQEETKINAYSDIPKVIQLIKDKNEIANYVCVYILQVPLPKFSPVIIALIPNNGRDSADIIANLHKKLLLEIASQLNIFIISIGSDGAAAEFKAQSIIMNMQTINKIEIIDSTLNINFSCPILLNIGPVI
;
A
#
# COMPACT_ATOMS: atom_id res chain seq x y z
N MET A 1 14.13 27.09 20.32
CA MET A 1 15.27 27.89 20.81
C MET A 1 15.52 29.02 19.83
N ASN A 2 15.64 30.21 20.41
CA ASN A 2 15.56 31.56 19.86
C ASN A 2 16.28 31.83 18.53
N ASN A 3 15.61 32.60 17.66
CA ASN A 3 16.06 33.96 17.33
C ASN A 3 14.96 34.67 16.53
N ASP A 4 14.04 35.30 17.27
CA ASP A 4 13.43 36.54 16.81
C ASP A 4 14.50 37.64 16.81
N ASN A 5 14.47 38.47 15.77
CA ASN A 5 14.68 39.90 15.91
C ASN A 5 14.31 40.63 14.60
N ILE A 6 13.21 41.41 14.72
CA ILE A 6 13.14 42.85 14.40
C ILE A 6 12.94 43.22 12.90
N ILE A 7 12.07 44.13 12.45
CA ILE A 7 11.00 45.02 12.97
C ILE A 7 10.21 45.51 11.73
N THR A 8 8.89 45.70 11.84
CA THR A 8 8.06 46.75 11.18
C THR A 8 6.84 46.92 12.12
N VAL A 9 6.79 47.87 13.07
CA VAL A 9 6.52 49.32 12.99
C VAL A 9 5.37 49.66 12.03
N ASP A 10 4.25 50.00 12.69
CA ASP A 10 3.02 50.67 12.28
C ASP A 10 2.05 49.94 11.33
N SER A 11 1.19 49.13 11.95
CA SER A 11 -0.15 48.80 11.44
C SER A 11 -1.18 49.46 12.36
N GLU A 12 -1.68 50.62 11.95
CA GLU A 12 -2.98 51.11 12.42
C GLU A 12 -4.06 50.42 11.57
N GLU A 13 -4.94 49.70 12.27
CA GLU A 13 -6.19 49.16 11.76
C GLU A 13 -7.17 50.31 11.57
N ASP A 14 -7.84 50.36 10.41
CA ASP A 14 -9.17 50.95 10.32
C ASP A 14 -9.95 50.26 9.19
N ASP A 15 -11.00 49.56 9.60
CA ASP A 15 -12.01 48.89 8.79
C ASP A 15 -12.93 49.92 8.11
N ILE A 16 -13.12 49.85 6.78
CA ILE A 16 -14.42 50.17 6.15
C ILE A 16 -14.65 49.28 4.91
N TYR A 17 -15.61 48.36 5.03
CA TYR A 17 -16.33 47.74 3.93
C TYR A 17 -17.26 48.77 3.25
N ASN A 18 -17.29 48.85 1.91
CA ASN A 18 -18.56 48.92 1.17
C ASN A 18 -18.41 48.71 -0.36
N ASN A 19 -19.38 47.98 -0.89
CA ASN A 19 -19.61 47.53 -2.26
C ASN A 19 -19.83 48.68 -3.28
N SER A 20 -19.50 48.41 -4.56
CA SER A 20 -20.44 48.19 -5.69
C SER A 20 -19.99 48.80 -7.03
N ASN A 21 -19.89 47.91 -8.03
CA ASN A 21 -20.23 47.99 -9.46
C ASN A 21 -19.95 49.22 -10.35
N ASP A 22 -19.30 48.90 -11.48
CA ASP A 22 -19.51 49.34 -12.87
C ASP A 22 -19.65 50.84 -13.23
N ILE A 23 -18.84 51.30 -14.20
CA ILE A 23 -19.23 51.67 -15.58
C ILE A 23 -18.05 52.37 -16.32
N LEU A 24 -17.94 52.09 -17.61
CA LEU A 24 -17.01 52.61 -18.63
C LEU A 24 -17.00 54.14 -18.82
N SER A 25 -15.88 54.68 -19.32
CA SER A 25 -15.74 55.63 -20.49
C SER A 25 -14.53 56.57 -20.28
N SER A 26 -13.52 56.56 -21.17
CA SER A 26 -13.29 57.30 -22.42
C SER A 26 -12.46 58.59 -22.22
N GLU A 27 -11.80 59.00 -23.29
CA GLU A 27 -10.63 59.90 -23.40
C GLU A 27 -10.91 61.40 -23.16
N ASP A 28 -9.84 62.10 -22.74
CA ASP A 28 -9.39 63.50 -22.94
C ASP A 28 -10.39 64.69 -23.08
N GLU A 29 -10.27 65.70 -22.20
CA GLU A 29 -9.78 67.08 -22.48
C GLU A 29 -10.14 68.09 -21.36
N ASP A 30 -9.37 69.18 -21.34
CA ASP A 30 -9.17 70.21 -20.31
C ASP A 30 -10.38 71.10 -19.92
N GLN A 31 -10.34 71.66 -18.69
CA GLN A 31 -10.68 73.05 -18.25
C GLN A 31 -11.00 73.13 -16.72
N PRO A 32 -10.96 74.29 -16.02
CA PRO A 32 -9.85 74.64 -15.13
C PRO A 32 -10.19 74.68 -13.62
N ILE A 33 -9.13 74.89 -12.85
CA ILE A 33 -8.93 74.86 -11.39
C ILE A 33 -10.01 75.58 -10.55
N SER A 34 -10.47 74.91 -9.49
CA SER A 34 -10.81 75.58 -8.21
C SER A 34 -9.96 75.00 -7.07
N LYS A 35 -9.35 75.90 -6.30
CA LYS A 35 -8.49 75.59 -5.15
C LYS A 35 -9.33 74.96 -4.03
N GLN A 36 -8.90 73.82 -3.47
CA GLN A 36 -8.65 73.67 -2.01
C GLN A 36 -8.31 72.22 -1.57
N SER A 37 -7.41 72.18 -0.58
CA SER A 37 -6.87 71.04 0.18
C SER A 37 -5.85 70.14 -0.55
N LYS A 38 -4.56 70.23 -0.14
CA LYS A 38 -3.51 69.26 -0.49
C LYS A 38 -3.83 67.91 0.20
N LYS A 39 -4.80 67.17 -0.33
CA LYS A 39 -4.98 65.75 0.01
C LYS A 39 -3.76 65.00 -0.52
N ARG A 40 -3.13 64.15 0.29
CA ARG A 40 -2.08 63.23 -0.19
C ARG A 40 -2.75 62.25 -1.15
N ILE A 41 -2.52 62.40 -2.45
CA ILE A 41 -3.07 61.49 -3.46
C ILE A 41 -2.02 60.42 -3.73
N CYS A 42 -2.44 59.16 -3.69
CA CYS A 42 -1.57 58.04 -4.01
C CYS A 42 -1.23 58.02 -5.51
N CYS A 43 0.04 57.90 -5.88
CA CYS A 43 0.45 57.68 -7.26
C CYS A 43 -0.16 56.34 -7.73
N PRO A 44 -0.90 56.29 -8.85
CA PRO A 44 -1.55 55.06 -9.31
C PRO A 44 -0.55 54.07 -9.95
N GLY A 45 0.65 54.53 -10.30
CA GLY A 45 1.60 53.79 -11.13
C GLY A 45 1.15 53.68 -12.58
N LEU A 46 1.99 53.11 -13.44
CA LEU A 46 1.62 52.82 -14.82
C LEU A 46 0.68 51.61 -14.86
N ARG A 47 -0.52 51.81 -15.41
CA ARG A 47 -1.57 50.79 -15.56
C ARG A 47 -2.01 50.71 -17.02
N SER A 48 -2.15 49.49 -17.53
CA SER A 48 -2.78 49.17 -18.82
C SER A 48 -2.99 47.66 -18.91
N GLN A 49 -3.79 47.20 -19.85
CA GLN A 49 -3.96 45.76 -20.08
C GLN A 49 -2.64 45.06 -20.42
N ARG A 50 -1.77 45.73 -21.18
CA ARG A 50 -0.44 45.19 -21.49
C ARG A 50 0.47 45.12 -20.25
N ILE A 51 0.36 46.08 -19.33
CA ILE A 51 1.09 46.04 -18.06
C ILE A 51 0.57 44.89 -17.19
N ARG A 52 -0.74 44.65 -17.13
CA ARG A 52 -1.29 43.47 -16.45
C ARG A 52 -0.71 42.18 -17.00
N TYR A 53 -0.69 42.00 -18.32
CA TYR A 53 -0.07 40.83 -18.95
C TYR A 53 1.42 40.71 -18.65
N TYR A 54 2.15 41.83 -18.60
CA TYR A 54 3.55 41.82 -18.19
C TYR A 54 3.73 41.34 -16.74
N ILE A 55 2.90 41.82 -15.80
CA ILE A 55 2.94 41.47 -14.38
C ILE A 55 2.63 39.97 -14.18
N GLU A 56 1.60 39.45 -14.83
CA GLU A 56 1.23 38.04 -14.75
C GLU A 56 2.31 37.10 -15.30
N ARG A 57 3.03 37.55 -16.33
CA ARG A 57 4.03 36.75 -17.03
C ARG A 57 5.38 36.71 -16.31
N THR A 58 5.75 37.80 -15.63
CA THR A 58 7.09 37.94 -15.05
C THR A 58 7.11 37.45 -13.60
N PRO A 59 8.05 36.59 -13.19
CA PRO A 59 8.26 36.24 -11.79
C PRO A 59 9.17 37.26 -11.08
N ALA A 60 9.74 38.23 -11.80
CA ALA A 60 10.60 39.27 -11.23
C ALA A 60 9.82 40.25 -10.35
N GLN A 61 10.52 40.84 -9.37
CA GLN A 61 9.99 41.91 -8.51
C GLN A 61 10.35 43.31 -9.03
N VAL A 62 11.42 43.40 -9.82
CA VAL A 62 11.94 44.65 -10.38
C VAL A 62 12.37 44.44 -11.84
N GLY A 63 12.53 45.52 -12.59
CA GLY A 63 13.07 45.48 -13.95
C GLY A 63 13.90 46.71 -14.31
N GLY A 64 14.53 46.67 -15.48
CA GLY A 64 15.41 47.74 -15.99
C GLY A 64 16.90 47.53 -15.71
N ALA A 65 17.23 46.65 -14.75
CA ALA A 65 18.61 46.27 -14.44
C ALA A 65 19.30 45.55 -15.60
N ARG A 66 20.64 45.58 -15.59
CA ARG A 66 21.46 44.82 -16.54
C ARG A 66 21.24 43.31 -16.35
N ARG A 67 21.64 42.54 -17.37
CA ARG A 67 21.58 41.07 -17.34
C ARG A 67 22.32 40.55 -16.10
N ILE A 68 21.70 39.62 -15.39
CA ILE A 68 22.22 39.08 -14.12
C ILE A 68 23.61 38.47 -14.28
N GLU A 69 23.91 37.90 -15.45
CA GLU A 69 25.23 37.33 -15.76
C GLU A 69 26.33 38.38 -15.78
N VAL A 70 26.01 39.63 -16.19
CA VAL A 70 26.95 40.76 -16.22
C VAL A 70 27.21 41.21 -14.79
N ILE A 71 26.15 41.49 -14.04
CA ILE A 71 26.23 41.94 -12.63
C ILE A 71 26.97 40.89 -11.77
N GLY A 72 26.66 39.60 -11.99
CA GLY A 72 27.27 38.50 -11.25
C GLY A 72 28.77 38.33 -11.52
N LYS A 73 29.21 38.54 -12.77
CA LYS A 73 30.64 38.50 -13.13
C LYS A 73 31.40 39.69 -12.54
N GLU A 74 30.82 40.89 -12.60
CA GLU A 74 31.43 42.10 -12.03
C GLU A 74 31.56 42.03 -10.50
N LEU A 75 30.54 41.50 -9.80
CA LEU A 75 30.57 41.37 -8.34
C LEU A 75 31.49 40.25 -7.86
N PHE A 76 31.70 39.21 -8.68
CA PHE A 76 32.42 38.00 -8.30
C PHE A 76 33.37 37.52 -9.41
N PRO A 77 34.35 38.34 -9.83
CA PRO A 77 35.20 38.05 -10.99
C PRO A 77 36.04 36.79 -10.78
N LEU A 78 36.53 36.56 -9.56
CA LEU A 78 37.31 35.38 -9.20
C LEU A 78 36.50 34.07 -9.23
N LEU A 79 35.16 34.14 -9.11
CA LEU A 79 34.28 32.95 -9.11
C LEU A 79 33.76 32.60 -10.51
N PHE A 80 33.77 33.56 -11.45
CA PHE A 80 33.17 33.40 -12.77
C PHE A 80 34.07 33.96 -13.88
N VAL A 81 35.19 33.27 -14.11
CA VAL A 81 36.07 33.54 -15.26
C VAL A 81 35.32 33.26 -16.59
N ASP A 82 34.57 32.17 -16.65
CA ASP A 82 33.83 31.75 -17.86
C ASP A 82 32.35 32.13 -17.83
N LYS A 83 31.45 31.17 -17.58
CA LYS A 83 29.99 31.34 -17.56
C LYS A 83 29.49 31.57 -16.14
N PHE A 84 28.63 32.58 -15.98
CA PHE A 84 27.95 32.83 -14.72
C PHE A 84 27.00 31.67 -14.39
N SER A 85 27.03 31.20 -13.14
CA SER A 85 26.06 30.25 -12.62
C SER A 85 25.72 30.59 -11.18
N GLN A 86 24.48 31.00 -10.94
CA GLN A 86 24.00 31.37 -9.62
C GLN A 86 24.06 30.21 -8.61
N LYS A 87 24.12 28.96 -9.06
CA LYS A 87 24.30 27.78 -8.19
C LYS A 87 25.64 27.76 -7.45
N LYS A 88 26.66 28.44 -7.98
CA LYS A 88 27.99 28.55 -7.34
C LYS A 88 28.03 29.59 -6.21
N LEU A 89 26.98 30.41 -6.06
CA LEU A 89 26.92 31.46 -5.03
C LEU A 89 26.36 30.91 -3.72
N ASN A 90 27.02 31.25 -2.61
CA ASN A 90 26.48 31.01 -1.28
C ASN A 90 25.36 32.02 -0.91
N ILE A 91 24.70 31.81 0.24
CA ILE A 91 23.55 32.64 0.67
C ILE A 91 23.92 34.13 0.78
N SER A 92 25.09 34.45 1.32
CA SER A 92 25.55 35.84 1.48
C SER A 92 25.80 36.51 0.13
N GLN A 93 26.46 35.80 -0.79
CA GLN A 93 26.73 36.28 -2.15
C GLN A 93 25.45 36.45 -2.96
N LYS A 94 24.48 35.53 -2.84
CA LYS A 94 23.14 35.67 -3.43
C LYS A 94 22.42 36.93 -2.93
N ARG A 95 22.50 37.23 -1.62
CA ARG A 95 21.95 38.47 -1.05
C ARG A 95 22.63 39.72 -1.62
N LYS A 96 23.96 39.71 -1.74
CA LYS A 96 24.72 40.83 -2.32
C LYS A 96 24.34 41.06 -3.80
N LEU A 97 24.21 39.99 -4.58
CA LEU A 97 23.75 40.04 -5.97
C LEU A 97 22.33 40.62 -6.08
N ASN A 98 21.39 40.13 -5.27
CA ASN A 98 20.01 40.63 -5.29
C ASN A 98 19.91 42.11 -4.90
N ARG A 99 20.71 42.56 -3.92
CA ARG A 99 20.81 43.98 -3.58
C ARG A 99 21.27 44.79 -4.78
N GLN A 100 22.33 44.37 -5.46
CA GLN A 100 22.83 45.07 -6.65
C GLN A 100 21.82 45.14 -7.79
N ILE A 101 21.09 44.04 -8.06
CA ILE A 101 20.01 44.04 -9.06
C ILE A 101 18.92 45.05 -8.69
N TYR A 102 18.56 45.13 -7.41
CA TYR A 102 17.59 46.10 -6.92
C TYR A 102 18.12 47.54 -7.04
N THR A 103 19.42 47.75 -6.80
CA THR A 103 20.08 49.04 -6.98
C THR A 103 20.10 49.48 -8.44
N GLU A 104 20.33 48.56 -9.39
CA GLU A 104 20.34 48.86 -10.84
C GLU A 104 18.95 48.87 -11.48
N ALA A 105 17.90 48.49 -10.76
CA ALA A 105 16.55 48.50 -11.29
C ALA A 105 16.07 49.93 -11.60
N GLU A 106 15.24 50.06 -12.62
CA GLU A 106 14.61 51.32 -13.01
C GLU A 106 13.13 51.35 -12.56
N TRP A 107 12.50 50.18 -12.44
CA TRP A 107 11.12 50.07 -12.00
C TRP A 107 10.88 48.89 -11.05
N LYS A 108 9.87 49.06 -10.20
CA LYS A 108 9.32 48.01 -9.34
C LYS A 108 7.98 47.53 -9.88
N ILE A 109 7.73 46.24 -9.71
CA ILE A 109 6.50 45.56 -10.13
C ILE A 109 5.60 45.44 -8.91
N ASP A 110 4.52 46.23 -8.91
CA ASP A 110 3.52 46.24 -7.84
C ASP A 110 2.37 45.31 -8.26
N ARG A 111 2.41 44.08 -7.73
CA ARG A 111 1.44 43.03 -8.06
C ARG A 111 0.08 43.29 -7.42
N GLU A 112 0.07 43.87 -6.21
CA GLU A 112 -1.16 44.19 -5.48
C GLU A 112 -1.91 45.32 -6.18
N GLY A 113 -1.19 46.37 -6.60
CA GLY A 113 -1.75 47.49 -7.35
C GLY A 113 -1.94 47.24 -8.85
N PHE A 114 -1.62 46.05 -9.36
CA PHE A 114 -1.58 45.71 -10.80
C PHE A 114 -0.91 46.79 -11.65
N CYS A 115 0.19 47.35 -11.16
CA CYS A 115 0.87 48.49 -11.78
C CYS A 115 2.39 48.36 -11.76
N VAL A 116 3.05 49.15 -12.61
CA VAL A 116 4.51 49.30 -12.59
C VAL A 116 4.83 50.71 -12.12
N ARG A 117 5.74 50.84 -11.15
CA ARG A 117 6.14 52.13 -10.58
C ARG A 117 7.62 52.37 -10.83
N GLY A 118 8.02 53.63 -10.97
CA GLY A 118 9.45 53.99 -10.92
C GLY A 118 10.08 53.49 -9.62
N LYS A 119 11.35 53.10 -9.66
CA LYS A 119 12.04 52.51 -8.48
C LYS A 119 11.89 53.38 -7.23
N ASN A 120 12.07 54.69 -7.37
CA ASN A 120 12.00 55.67 -6.28
C ASN A 120 10.59 56.27 -6.10
N CYS A 121 9.55 55.65 -6.67
CA CYS A 121 8.19 56.11 -6.44
C CYS A 121 7.73 55.74 -5.02
N ASN A 122 7.64 56.75 -4.16
CA ASN A 122 7.18 56.62 -2.77
C ASN A 122 5.65 56.49 -2.64
N GLY A 123 4.92 56.51 -3.77
CA GLY A 123 3.48 56.36 -3.75
C GLY A 123 2.71 57.64 -3.42
N GLU A 124 3.35 58.76 -3.12
CA GLU A 124 2.68 60.04 -2.83
C GLU A 124 2.89 61.06 -3.96
N TYR A 125 1.85 61.83 -4.34
CA TYR A 125 1.99 62.95 -5.26
C TYR A 125 0.91 64.03 -5.09
N ILE A 126 1.19 65.25 -5.57
CA ILE A 126 0.44 66.48 -5.25
C ILE A 126 -0.46 66.97 -6.40
N ASN A 127 -0.31 66.51 -7.66
CA ASN A 127 -1.16 66.95 -8.77
C ASN A 127 -1.47 65.84 -9.79
N ASN A 128 -2.64 65.91 -10.41
CA ASN A 128 -3.24 64.79 -11.14
C ASN A 128 -2.30 64.08 -12.15
N TYR A 129 -2.40 62.75 -12.11
CA TYR A 129 -2.03 61.75 -13.12
C TYR A 129 -0.82 60.84 -12.85
N LEU A 130 0.42 61.28 -12.58
CA LEU A 130 1.54 60.37 -12.23
C LEU A 130 2.66 61.15 -11.50
N CYS A 131 3.41 60.49 -10.60
CA CYS A 131 4.66 61.08 -10.08
C CYS A 131 5.74 61.17 -11.18
N ILE A 132 6.72 62.05 -11.01
CA ILE A 132 7.75 62.32 -12.04
C ILE A 132 8.53 61.06 -12.45
N GLU A 133 8.83 60.19 -11.48
CA GLU A 133 9.48 58.90 -11.69
C GLU A 133 8.65 57.97 -12.59
N CYS A 134 7.34 57.86 -12.34
CA CYS A 134 6.44 57.05 -13.17
C CYS A 134 6.19 57.70 -14.54
N LYS A 135 6.18 59.03 -14.63
CA LYS A 135 6.03 59.77 -15.89
C LYS A 135 7.23 59.53 -16.81
N ASN A 136 8.44 59.63 -16.27
CA ASN A 136 9.68 59.32 -16.99
C ASN A 136 9.76 57.84 -17.38
N LEU A 137 9.21 56.96 -16.54
CA LEU A 137 9.15 55.53 -16.85
C LEU A 137 8.21 55.21 -18.02
N LYS A 138 7.17 56.02 -18.26
CA LYS A 138 6.21 55.81 -19.37
C LYS A 138 6.90 55.80 -20.74
N SER A 139 7.93 56.63 -20.92
CA SER A 139 8.72 56.74 -22.15
C SER A 139 9.96 55.83 -22.17
N ASN A 140 10.15 54.98 -21.14
CA ASN A 140 11.31 54.10 -21.07
C ASN A 140 11.24 52.96 -22.11
N ALA A 141 12.16 52.97 -23.07
CA ALA A 141 12.22 51.99 -24.15
C ALA A 141 12.36 50.53 -23.66
N LYS A 142 13.08 50.29 -22.56
CA LYS A 142 13.22 48.94 -21.98
C LYS A 142 11.89 48.43 -21.46
N LEU A 143 11.13 49.27 -20.76
CA LEU A 143 9.81 48.88 -20.24
C LEU A 143 8.82 48.63 -21.39
N VAL A 144 8.77 49.53 -22.38
CA VAL A 144 7.89 49.39 -23.55
C VAL A 144 8.17 48.07 -24.28
N ASN A 145 9.43 47.72 -24.49
CA ASN A 145 9.81 46.45 -25.11
C ASN A 145 9.40 45.24 -24.28
N ARG A 146 9.51 45.29 -22.95
CA ARG A 146 9.12 44.19 -22.06
C ARG A 146 7.61 43.96 -21.98
N VAL A 147 6.85 45.04 -22.07
CA VAL A 147 5.37 45.03 -22.02
C VAL A 147 4.76 44.52 -23.33
N ARG A 148 5.47 44.61 -24.46
CA ARG A 148 5.02 44.10 -25.77
C ARG A 148 5.17 42.59 -25.95
N VAL A 149 5.97 41.91 -25.11
CA VAL A 149 6.22 40.48 -25.29
C VAL A 149 5.01 39.66 -24.85
N THR A 150 4.59 38.72 -25.70
CA THR A 150 3.46 37.82 -25.44
C THR A 150 3.73 36.84 -24.31
N LYS A 151 2.65 36.33 -23.71
CA LYS A 151 2.71 35.27 -22.69
C LYS A 151 3.20 33.97 -23.35
N PRO A 152 4.22 33.30 -22.80
CA PRO A 152 4.68 32.02 -23.34
C PRO A 152 3.62 30.94 -23.09
N ASP A 153 3.56 29.94 -23.98
CA ASP A 153 2.74 28.74 -23.78
C ASP A 153 3.08 28.05 -22.46
N GLU A 154 2.10 27.39 -21.85
CA GLU A 154 2.25 26.71 -20.56
C GLU A 154 3.43 25.70 -20.56
N LYS A 155 3.66 25.02 -21.69
CA LYS A 155 4.77 24.06 -21.88
C LYS A 155 6.15 24.69 -21.68
N ASN A 156 6.28 26.00 -21.86
CA ASN A 156 7.53 26.75 -21.76
C ASN A 156 7.77 27.34 -20.37
N LEU A 157 6.77 27.31 -19.47
CA LEU A 157 6.94 27.80 -18.09
C LEU A 157 8.05 27.07 -17.33
N LYS A 158 8.33 25.79 -17.69
CA LYS A 158 9.41 24.96 -17.12
C LYS A 158 10.81 25.55 -17.27
N PHE A 159 11.02 26.46 -18.22
CA PHE A 159 12.31 27.12 -18.45
C PHE A 159 12.50 28.38 -17.59
N THR A 160 11.50 28.75 -16.78
CA THR A 160 11.59 29.88 -15.86
C THR A 160 12.57 29.55 -14.73
N PRO A 161 13.62 30.36 -14.51
CA PRO A 161 14.60 30.06 -13.48
C PRO A 161 13.99 29.98 -12.07
N ASN A 162 14.25 28.88 -11.36
CA ASN A 162 13.68 28.60 -10.03
C ASN A 162 14.04 29.63 -8.94
N TRP A 163 15.09 30.42 -9.14
CA TRP A 163 15.59 31.39 -8.17
C TRP A 163 14.66 32.59 -7.97
N TYR A 164 13.84 32.95 -8.97
CA TYR A 164 12.80 33.96 -8.78
C TYR A 164 11.80 33.55 -7.68
N PHE A 165 11.68 32.25 -7.46
CA PHE A 165 10.80 31.65 -6.46
C PHE A 165 11.57 31.19 -5.21
N GLU A 166 12.88 31.38 -5.09
CA GLU A 166 13.66 30.92 -3.91
C GLU A 166 13.30 31.70 -2.63
N ASN A 167 12.98 32.98 -2.75
CA ASN A 167 12.63 33.87 -1.63
C ASN A 167 11.11 34.15 -1.55
N ASP A 168 10.30 33.38 -2.28
CA ASP A 168 8.85 33.56 -2.26
C ASP A 168 8.32 33.19 -0.87
N LYS A 169 7.58 34.11 -0.24
CA LYS A 169 6.92 33.88 1.06
C LYS A 169 6.04 32.64 0.97
N LEU A 170 5.40 32.40 -0.18
CA LEU A 170 4.60 31.20 -0.45
C LEU A 170 5.40 29.90 -0.34
N LYS A 171 6.69 29.86 -0.72
CA LYS A 171 7.51 28.64 -0.59
C LYS A 171 7.79 28.25 0.86
N LYS A 172 7.77 29.23 1.79
CA LYS A 172 7.89 28.97 3.23
C LYS A 172 6.61 28.35 3.77
N TYR A 173 5.46 28.78 3.24
CA TYR A 173 4.13 28.28 3.58
C TYR A 173 3.78 26.96 2.88
N LEU A 174 4.19 26.73 1.63
CA LEU A 174 3.98 25.47 0.87
C LEU A 174 4.83 24.30 1.38
N LYS A 175 5.80 24.54 2.28
CA LYS A 175 6.45 23.47 3.06
C LYS A 175 5.56 22.93 4.17
N ASN A 176 4.47 23.64 4.51
CA ASN A 176 3.44 23.16 5.42
C ASN A 176 2.52 22.21 4.64
N GLY A 177 2.40 20.96 5.11
CA GLY A 177 1.60 19.92 4.46
C GLY A 177 0.12 20.30 4.31
N ASP A 178 -0.40 21.10 5.24
CA ASP A 178 -1.79 21.57 5.25
C ASP A 178 -2.04 22.64 4.18
N LEU A 179 -1.05 23.49 3.91
CA LEU A 179 -1.15 24.51 2.87
C LEU A 179 -0.90 23.94 1.47
N LEU A 180 -0.11 22.88 1.36
CA LEU A 180 0.01 22.11 0.11
C LEU A 180 -1.32 21.42 -0.24
N THR A 181 -2.02 20.88 0.77
CA THR A 181 -3.36 20.30 0.58
C THR A 181 -4.38 21.37 0.23
N ILE A 182 -4.41 22.51 0.92
CA ILE A 182 -5.28 23.65 0.56
C ILE A 182 -4.97 24.18 -0.85
N TRP A 183 -3.69 24.29 -1.23
CA TRP A 183 -3.29 24.71 -2.58
C TRP A 183 -3.77 23.74 -3.65
N ASN A 184 -3.68 22.43 -3.41
CA ASN A 184 -4.20 21.42 -4.32
C ASN A 184 -5.74 21.45 -4.41
N ILE A 185 -6.43 21.75 -3.31
CA ILE A 185 -7.89 21.95 -3.27
C ILE A 185 -8.28 23.17 -4.13
N ILE A 186 -7.60 24.31 -3.95
CA ILE A 186 -7.91 25.55 -4.67
C ILE A 186 -7.59 25.43 -6.16
N LYS A 187 -6.47 24.79 -6.52
CA LYS A 187 -6.04 24.65 -7.92
C LYS A 187 -6.92 23.69 -8.74
N ASN A 188 -7.54 22.71 -8.08
CA ASN A 188 -8.40 21.71 -8.72
C ASN A 188 -9.90 22.08 -8.78
N ASN A 189 -10.29 23.26 -8.28
CA ASN A 189 -11.68 23.71 -8.31
C ASN A 189 -12.25 23.98 -9.72
N ASN A 190 -11.45 23.88 -10.78
CA ASN A 190 -11.93 24.05 -12.15
C ASN A 190 -12.29 22.76 -12.88
N ASN A 191 -12.28 21.58 -12.27
CA ASN A 191 -12.90 20.39 -12.92
C ASN A 191 -13.50 19.41 -11.89
N SER A 192 -14.83 19.29 -11.99
CA SER A 192 -15.72 18.17 -11.58
C SER A 192 -15.43 17.42 -10.27
N THR A 193 -16.36 17.53 -9.32
CA THR A 193 -16.90 16.60 -8.29
C THR A 193 -16.14 15.35 -7.76
N ASN A 194 -15.02 14.93 -8.34
CA ASN A 194 -14.11 13.88 -7.85
C ASN A 194 -12.92 14.44 -7.03
N SER A 195 -12.84 15.75 -6.84
CA SER A 195 -11.62 16.46 -6.43
C SER A 195 -11.19 16.32 -4.96
N ASN A 196 -11.72 15.36 -4.18
CA ASN A 196 -11.13 15.10 -2.86
C ASN A 196 -11.17 13.66 -2.34
N LEU A 197 -11.38 12.63 -3.18
CA LEU A 197 -11.33 11.24 -2.71
C LEU A 197 -9.96 10.92 -2.07
N TRP A 198 -8.87 11.24 -2.77
CA TRP A 198 -7.52 10.93 -2.29
C TRP A 198 -7.12 11.71 -1.04
N ILE A 199 -7.52 12.98 -0.93
CA ILE A 199 -7.30 13.78 0.29
C ILE A 199 -8.16 13.25 1.44
N THR A 200 -9.39 12.80 1.17
CA THR A 200 -10.25 12.17 2.19
C THR A 200 -9.67 10.84 2.67
N ILE A 201 -9.18 10.00 1.75
CA ILE A 201 -8.51 8.74 2.11
C ILE A 201 -7.22 9.04 2.89
N ALA A 202 -6.41 10.01 2.46
CA ALA A 202 -5.18 10.38 3.15
C ALA A 202 -5.44 10.92 4.55
N THR A 203 -6.40 11.83 4.72
CA THR A 203 -6.79 12.39 6.03
C THR A 203 -7.35 11.31 6.96
N LYS A 204 -8.20 10.40 6.46
CA LYS A 204 -8.69 9.24 7.22
C LYS A 204 -7.53 8.30 7.60
N GLY A 205 -6.61 8.04 6.68
CA GLY A 205 -5.43 7.22 6.91
C GLY A 205 -4.51 7.81 7.99
N LEU A 206 -4.21 9.12 7.91
CA LEU A 206 -3.40 9.84 8.91
C LEU A 206 -4.07 9.88 10.29
N LYS A 207 -5.41 9.92 10.34
CA LYS A 207 -6.19 9.79 11.57
C LYS A 207 -6.30 8.34 12.08
N GLY A 208 -5.63 7.38 11.44
CA GLY A 208 -5.60 5.97 11.85
C GLY A 208 -6.86 5.18 11.52
N ALA A 209 -7.76 5.69 10.66
CA ALA A 209 -9.03 5.03 10.34
C ALA A 209 -8.88 3.64 9.69
N PHE A 210 -7.70 3.33 9.14
CA PHE A 210 -7.39 2.06 8.49
C PHE A 210 -6.40 1.20 9.28
N ASN A 211 -6.10 1.54 10.54
CA ASN A 211 -5.09 0.83 11.34
C ASN A 211 -5.43 -0.65 11.53
N ASN A 212 -6.71 -0.99 11.64
CA ASN A 212 -7.20 -2.36 11.83
C ASN A 212 -7.55 -3.08 10.51
N LEU A 213 -7.22 -2.48 9.35
CA LEU A 213 -7.53 -3.02 8.03
C LEU A 213 -6.24 -3.41 7.28
N ASP A 214 -5.53 -4.41 7.80
CA ASP A 214 -4.22 -4.83 7.28
C ASP A 214 -4.27 -5.28 5.83
N THR A 215 -5.32 -6.00 5.43
CA THR A 215 -5.53 -6.40 4.02
C THR A 215 -5.63 -5.18 3.10
N PHE A 216 -6.31 -4.12 3.53
CA PHE A 216 -6.43 -2.89 2.74
C PHE A 216 -5.11 -2.13 2.68
N LYS A 217 -4.40 -1.98 3.81
CA LYS A 217 -3.05 -1.39 3.84
C LYS A 217 -2.09 -2.16 2.92
N GLY A 218 -2.15 -3.49 2.93
CA GLY A 218 -1.39 -4.36 2.05
C GLY A 218 -1.72 -4.10 0.58
N LEU A 219 -3.00 -4.03 0.21
CA LEU A 219 -3.44 -3.66 -1.15
C LEU A 219 -2.87 -2.31 -1.59
N CYS A 220 -3.02 -1.26 -0.77
CA CYS A 220 -2.52 0.08 -1.08
C CYS A 220 -1.00 0.07 -1.32
N ASN A 221 -0.24 -0.61 -0.45
CA ASN A 221 1.21 -0.73 -0.58
C ASN A 221 1.60 -1.36 -1.93
N ILE A 222 0.89 -2.40 -2.36
CA ILE A 222 1.20 -3.09 -3.63
C ILE A 222 0.87 -2.22 -4.82
N MET A 223 -0.24 -1.50 -4.79
CA MET A 223 -0.59 -0.56 -5.85
C MET A 223 0.47 0.54 -5.98
N CYS A 224 0.92 1.12 -4.86
CA CYS A 224 2.03 2.09 -4.85
C CYS A 224 3.32 1.48 -5.46
N GLN A 225 3.73 0.29 -5.02
CA GLN A 225 4.92 -0.38 -5.56
C GLN A 225 4.87 -0.60 -7.08
N VAL A 226 3.69 -0.94 -7.62
CA VAL A 226 3.51 -1.13 -9.07
C VAL A 226 3.62 0.19 -9.83
N ILE A 227 3.00 1.24 -9.31
CA ILE A 227 3.05 2.58 -9.92
C ILE A 227 4.48 3.12 -9.91
N ASP A 228 5.16 3.07 -8.76
CA ASP A 228 6.56 3.50 -8.62
C ASP A 228 7.50 2.78 -9.58
N ARG A 229 7.26 1.49 -9.83
CA ARG A 229 8.04 0.71 -10.81
C ARG A 229 7.75 1.15 -12.24
N LYS A 230 6.48 1.38 -12.60
CA LYS A 230 6.08 1.87 -13.92
C LYS A 230 6.68 3.25 -14.21
N GLU A 231 6.67 4.16 -13.24
CA GLU A 231 7.29 5.48 -13.37
C GLU A 231 8.81 5.40 -13.61
N LYS A 232 9.46 4.38 -13.04
CA LYS A 232 10.89 4.09 -13.25
C LYS A 232 11.16 3.27 -14.52
N GLY A 233 10.15 3.01 -15.36
CA GLY A 233 10.27 2.18 -16.57
C GLY A 233 10.61 0.71 -16.30
N LYS A 234 10.35 0.21 -15.08
CA LYS A 234 10.63 -1.17 -14.68
C LYS A 234 9.39 -2.05 -14.81
N GLY A 235 9.61 -3.32 -15.13
CA GLY A 235 8.56 -4.35 -15.11
C GLY A 235 8.02 -4.62 -13.69
N THR A 236 6.87 -5.28 -13.60
CA THR A 236 6.16 -5.62 -12.35
C THR A 236 6.65 -6.91 -11.69
N GLN A 237 7.91 -7.27 -11.91
CA GLN A 237 8.52 -8.47 -11.33
C GLN A 237 8.95 -8.21 -9.88
N ASN A 238 8.97 -9.26 -9.06
CA ASN A 238 9.43 -9.24 -7.67
C ASN A 238 8.73 -8.18 -6.79
N LEU A 239 7.40 -8.10 -6.88
CA LEU A 239 6.57 -7.31 -5.96
C LEU A 239 6.57 -7.95 -4.57
N GLN A 240 6.64 -7.12 -3.53
CA GLN A 240 6.64 -7.58 -2.14
C GLN A 240 5.24 -7.46 -1.55
N TYR A 241 4.58 -8.59 -1.31
CA TYR A 241 3.24 -8.66 -0.73
C TYR A 241 3.28 -8.81 0.78
N SER A 242 2.39 -8.12 1.51
CA SER A 242 2.21 -8.38 2.94
C SER A 242 1.58 -9.76 3.18
N GLU A 243 1.74 -10.29 4.39
CA GLU A 243 1.22 -11.61 4.76
C GLU A 243 -0.31 -11.63 4.79
N GLU A 244 -0.94 -10.56 5.30
CA GLU A 244 -2.39 -10.43 5.45
C GLU A 244 -3.06 -10.32 4.09
N PHE A 245 -2.49 -9.50 3.19
CA PHE A 245 -2.98 -9.39 1.82
C PHE A 245 -2.75 -10.68 1.03
N THR A 246 -1.61 -11.36 1.25
CA THR A 246 -1.37 -12.68 0.65
C THR A 246 -2.40 -13.69 1.15
N SER A 247 -2.68 -13.75 2.45
CA SER A 247 -3.68 -14.63 3.05
C SER A 247 -5.08 -14.38 2.48
N PHE A 248 -5.47 -13.12 2.31
CA PHE A 248 -6.72 -12.75 1.65
C PHE A 248 -6.80 -13.30 0.21
N LEU A 249 -5.73 -13.12 -0.59
CA LEU A 249 -5.70 -13.63 -1.96
C LEU A 249 -5.71 -15.16 -2.02
N VAL A 250 -5.06 -15.82 -1.05
CA VAL A 250 -5.08 -17.28 -0.89
C VAL A 250 -6.51 -17.76 -0.62
N ILE A 251 -7.25 -17.10 0.28
CA ILE A 251 -8.65 -17.42 0.57
C ILE A 251 -9.51 -17.19 -0.67
N LEU A 252 -9.38 -16.02 -1.32
CA LEU A 252 -10.13 -15.67 -2.53
C LEU A 252 -9.91 -16.70 -3.64
N GLY A 253 -8.66 -17.12 -3.87
CA GLY A 253 -8.32 -18.14 -4.85
C GLY A 253 -8.84 -19.54 -4.51
N THR A 254 -8.95 -19.87 -3.22
CA THR A 254 -9.56 -21.13 -2.76
C THR A 254 -11.08 -21.12 -2.98
N ILE A 255 -11.75 -20.00 -2.75
CA ILE A 255 -13.19 -19.85 -3.01
C ILE A 255 -13.47 -19.93 -4.52
N SER A 256 -12.72 -19.16 -5.31
CA SER A 256 -12.87 -19.16 -6.76
C SER A 256 -11.61 -18.65 -7.46
N PRO A 257 -10.93 -19.51 -8.25
CA PRO A 257 -9.82 -19.08 -9.09
C PRO A 257 -10.23 -17.98 -10.09
N ARG A 258 -11.49 -17.99 -10.54
CA ARG A 258 -12.04 -16.94 -11.43
C ARG A 258 -12.21 -15.62 -10.69
N ALA A 259 -12.66 -15.64 -9.44
CA ALA A 259 -12.76 -14.42 -8.62
C ALA A 259 -11.38 -13.82 -8.33
N LEU A 260 -10.38 -14.65 -8.04
CA LEU A 260 -9.00 -14.20 -7.90
C LEU A 260 -8.47 -13.58 -9.20
N ASP A 261 -8.75 -14.17 -10.35
CA ASP A 261 -8.32 -13.62 -11.64
C ASP A 261 -9.01 -12.28 -11.94
N LEU A 262 -10.33 -12.19 -11.73
CA LEU A 262 -11.09 -10.94 -11.85
C LEU A 262 -10.53 -9.86 -10.92
N PHE A 263 -10.23 -10.21 -9.67
CA PHE A 263 -9.60 -9.30 -8.73
C PHE A 263 -8.24 -8.81 -9.25
N ARG A 264 -7.39 -9.72 -9.77
CA ARG A 264 -6.07 -9.38 -10.31
C ARG A 264 -6.15 -8.55 -11.60
N GLN A 265 -7.23 -8.64 -12.37
CA GLN A 265 -7.42 -7.83 -13.57
C GLN A 265 -7.77 -6.38 -13.22
N ASN A 266 -8.52 -6.16 -12.13
CA ASN A 266 -8.98 -4.84 -11.71
C ASN A 266 -8.03 -4.17 -10.70
N LEU A 267 -7.30 -4.95 -9.92
CA LEU A 267 -6.38 -4.51 -8.87
C LEU A 267 -5.01 -5.15 -9.07
N VAL A 268 -4.12 -5.03 -8.08
CA VAL A 268 -2.85 -5.76 -8.09
C VAL A 268 -2.94 -6.93 -7.11
N GLY A 269 -2.57 -8.12 -7.56
CA GLY A 269 -2.60 -9.33 -6.75
C GLY A 269 -1.56 -10.36 -7.19
N ARG A 270 -1.52 -11.48 -6.47
CA ARG A 270 -0.72 -12.65 -6.83
C ARG A 270 -1.47 -13.47 -7.89
N SER A 271 -0.73 -14.11 -8.78
CA SER A 271 -1.28 -15.12 -9.67
C SER A 271 -1.54 -16.42 -8.91
N ILE A 272 -2.42 -17.28 -9.44
CA ILE A 272 -2.64 -18.62 -8.88
C ILE A 272 -1.35 -19.45 -8.86
N GLN A 273 -0.48 -19.26 -9.85
CA GLN A 273 0.82 -19.91 -9.92
C GLN A 273 1.74 -19.46 -8.78
N SER A 274 1.79 -18.15 -8.50
CA SER A 274 2.57 -17.60 -7.38
C SER A 274 2.04 -18.12 -6.04
N ILE A 275 0.71 -18.20 -5.87
CA ILE A 275 0.10 -18.77 -4.66
C ILE A 275 0.47 -20.26 -4.51
N ARG A 276 0.42 -21.03 -5.60
CA ARG A 276 0.83 -22.44 -5.58
C ARG A 276 2.29 -22.58 -5.18
N GLN A 277 3.19 -21.79 -5.74
CA GLN A 277 4.61 -21.80 -5.36
C GLN A 277 4.84 -21.46 -3.88
N LEU A 278 4.11 -20.48 -3.33
CA LEU A 278 4.16 -20.20 -1.89
C LEU A 278 3.74 -21.39 -1.04
N ARG A 279 2.66 -22.08 -1.44
CA ARG A 279 2.18 -23.28 -0.73
C ARG A 279 3.20 -24.42 -0.84
N MET A 280 3.81 -24.62 -2.02
CA MET A 280 4.86 -25.62 -2.22
C MET A 280 6.07 -25.39 -1.32
N ASN A 281 6.44 -24.12 -1.12
CA ASN A 281 7.58 -23.75 -0.28
C ASN A 281 7.24 -23.65 1.21
N SER A 282 5.98 -23.90 1.60
CA SER A 282 5.60 -23.87 3.00
C SER A 282 5.98 -25.17 3.69
N ASN A 283 6.54 -25.06 4.90
CA ASN A 283 6.87 -26.23 5.73
C ASN A 283 5.62 -27.02 6.15
N ASP A 284 4.45 -26.37 6.09
CA ASP A 284 3.15 -26.94 6.46
C ASP A 284 2.50 -27.73 5.31
N MET A 285 3.15 -27.83 4.15
CA MET A 285 2.64 -28.58 3.01
C MET A 285 2.59 -30.09 3.28
N LEU A 286 1.45 -30.73 3.00
CA LEU A 286 1.34 -32.20 3.03
C LEU A 286 2.25 -32.85 1.98
N THR A 287 3.35 -33.44 2.43
CA THR A 287 4.38 -34.09 1.60
C THR A 287 4.29 -35.61 1.61
N ASN A 288 3.67 -36.20 2.62
CA ASN A 288 3.39 -37.63 2.71
C ASN A 288 1.91 -37.80 3.07
N PRO A 289 1.11 -38.50 2.25
CA PRO A 289 -0.31 -38.73 2.54
C PRO A 289 -0.54 -39.75 3.66
N ASP A 290 0.45 -40.56 4.03
CA ASP A 290 0.29 -41.58 5.07
C ASP A 290 0.13 -40.98 6.46
N LEU A 291 -0.42 -41.77 7.38
CA LEU A 291 -0.44 -41.45 8.80
C LEU A 291 0.98 -41.50 9.36
N CYS A 292 1.64 -40.34 9.42
CA CYS A 292 3.02 -40.20 9.88
C CYS A 292 3.17 -39.10 10.93
N PHE A 293 4.27 -39.18 11.69
CA PHE A 293 4.56 -38.26 12.80
C PHE A 293 4.50 -36.79 12.37
N GLU A 294 5.12 -36.44 11.23
CA GLU A 294 5.19 -35.05 10.78
C GLU A 294 3.81 -34.44 10.48
N ASN A 295 2.86 -35.22 9.96
CA ASN A 295 1.52 -34.72 9.68
C ASN A 295 0.77 -34.33 10.96
N VAL A 296 0.91 -35.14 12.02
CA VAL A 296 0.32 -34.82 13.33
C VAL A 296 1.12 -33.72 14.04
N ALA A 297 2.45 -33.68 13.87
CA ALA A 297 3.30 -32.62 14.40
C ALA A 297 2.95 -31.24 13.81
N ARG A 298 2.57 -31.16 12.53
CA ARG A 298 2.02 -29.92 11.94
C ARG A 298 0.76 -29.45 12.66
N PHE A 299 -0.15 -30.38 12.95
CA PHE A 299 -1.33 -30.06 13.75
C PHE A 299 -0.93 -29.57 15.15
N LYS A 300 0.04 -30.22 15.80
CA LYS A 300 0.60 -29.76 17.09
C LYS A 300 1.16 -28.34 17.03
N ARG A 301 1.97 -28.01 16.00
CA ARG A 301 2.50 -26.64 15.81
C ARG A 301 1.37 -25.62 15.66
N PHE A 302 0.27 -25.99 14.98
CA PHE A 302 -0.92 -25.15 14.93
C PHE A 302 -1.54 -24.94 16.32
N LEU A 303 -1.72 -26.01 17.12
CA LEU A 303 -2.23 -25.89 18.49
C LEU A 303 -1.35 -25.00 19.37
N ASP A 304 -0.02 -25.16 19.28
CA ASP A 304 0.93 -24.35 20.05
C ASP A 304 0.86 -22.87 19.67
N LYS A 305 0.70 -22.56 18.37
CA LYS A 305 0.56 -21.19 17.88
C LYS A 305 -0.69 -20.49 18.43
N ILE A 306 -1.77 -21.22 18.68
CA ILE A 306 -2.99 -20.70 19.29
C ILE A 306 -3.04 -20.90 20.83
N ASN A 307 -1.95 -21.43 21.42
CA ASN A 307 -1.85 -21.79 22.83
C ASN A 307 -3.00 -22.69 23.33
N TYR A 308 -3.44 -23.63 22.48
CA TYR A 308 -4.50 -24.58 22.81
C TYR A 308 -3.91 -25.87 23.39
N LYS A 309 -4.37 -26.24 24.59
CA LYS A 309 -3.96 -27.46 25.31
C LYS A 309 -5.14 -28.36 25.67
N GLY A 310 -6.31 -28.10 25.09
CA GLY A 310 -7.54 -28.84 25.36
C GLY A 310 -7.64 -30.16 24.59
N PRO A 311 -8.78 -30.85 24.71
CA PRO A 311 -9.02 -32.12 24.05
C PRO A 311 -9.14 -31.96 22.53
N ILE A 312 -8.80 -33.02 21.79
CA ILE A 312 -8.90 -33.11 20.33
C ILE A 312 -9.81 -34.28 19.96
N ALA A 313 -10.69 -34.06 18.99
CA ALA A 313 -11.46 -35.12 18.36
C ALA A 313 -10.70 -35.63 17.13
N ALA A 314 -10.53 -36.93 17.02
CA ALA A 314 -10.06 -37.59 15.82
C ALA A 314 -11.25 -38.23 15.09
N MET A 315 -11.19 -38.27 13.77
CA MET A 315 -12.22 -38.89 12.95
C MET A 315 -11.57 -39.61 11.77
N SER A 316 -12.13 -40.75 11.39
CA SER A 316 -11.73 -41.47 10.18
C SER A 316 -12.94 -41.93 9.41
N ASP A 317 -12.90 -41.79 8.08
CA ASP A 317 -13.96 -42.28 7.20
C ASP A 317 -13.40 -42.63 5.81
N ASN A 318 -14.03 -43.61 5.16
CA ASN A 318 -13.68 -44.06 3.81
C ASN A 318 -14.51 -43.32 2.75
N THR A 319 -13.85 -42.53 1.92
CA THR A 319 -14.47 -41.91 0.75
C THR A 319 -14.24 -42.75 -0.50
N LYS A 320 -15.31 -43.11 -1.21
CA LYS A 320 -15.23 -43.79 -2.51
C LYS A 320 -14.72 -42.85 -3.59
N LEU A 321 -13.71 -43.28 -4.34
CA LEU A 321 -13.13 -42.51 -5.44
C LEU A 321 -13.27 -43.26 -6.77
N LYS A 322 -13.11 -42.54 -7.88
CA LYS A 322 -12.96 -43.16 -9.20
C LYS A 322 -11.60 -43.85 -9.26
N PRO A 323 -11.53 -45.18 -9.49
CA PRO A 323 -10.26 -45.89 -9.57
C PRO A 323 -9.42 -45.33 -10.71
N SER A 324 -8.23 -44.82 -10.41
CA SER A 324 -7.30 -44.31 -11.40
C SER A 324 -5.89 -44.20 -10.85
N LEU A 325 -4.90 -44.53 -11.67
CA LEU A 325 -3.49 -44.35 -11.36
C LEU A 325 -2.97 -43.06 -12.01
N ARG A 326 -2.25 -42.24 -11.25
CA ARG A 326 -1.62 -41.02 -11.77
C ARG A 326 -0.23 -40.86 -11.20
N TYR A 327 0.69 -40.35 -12.00
CA TYR A 327 1.99 -39.91 -11.48
C TYR A 327 1.84 -38.55 -10.79
N SER A 328 2.34 -38.44 -9.57
CA SER A 328 2.44 -37.18 -8.84
C SER A 328 3.90 -36.71 -8.82
N SER A 329 4.22 -35.65 -9.56
CA SER A 329 5.56 -35.05 -9.53
C SER A 329 5.92 -34.44 -8.18
N GLN A 330 4.91 -34.05 -7.40
CA GLN A 330 5.09 -33.50 -6.06
C GLN A 330 5.50 -34.59 -5.06
N LEU A 331 4.91 -35.78 -5.16
CA LEU A 331 5.22 -36.89 -4.25
C LEU A 331 6.31 -37.82 -4.79
N GLY A 332 6.65 -37.69 -6.09
CA GLY A 332 7.62 -38.55 -6.76
C GLY A 332 7.18 -40.00 -6.90
N CYS A 333 5.87 -40.27 -6.89
CA CYS A 333 5.32 -41.64 -6.93
C CYS A 333 4.03 -41.74 -7.76
N ILE A 334 3.61 -42.97 -8.05
CA ILE A 334 2.27 -43.27 -8.59
C ILE A 334 1.25 -43.26 -7.45
N ILE A 335 0.25 -42.39 -7.56
CA ILE A 335 -0.89 -42.30 -6.63
C ILE A 335 -2.11 -43.07 -7.15
N GLY A 336 -2.99 -43.45 -6.23
CA GLY A 336 -4.21 -44.22 -6.53
C GLY A 336 -4.03 -45.75 -6.41
N SER A 337 -2.95 -46.18 -5.77
CA SER A 337 -2.69 -47.58 -5.43
C SER A 337 -2.68 -47.76 -3.92
N THR A 338 -2.99 -48.96 -3.46
CA THR A 338 -2.88 -49.44 -2.06
C THR A 338 -1.46 -49.87 -1.68
N LEU A 339 -0.53 -49.93 -2.66
CA LEU A 339 0.88 -50.20 -2.40
C LEU A 339 1.54 -49.05 -1.64
N SER A 340 2.64 -49.37 -0.95
CA SER A 340 3.39 -48.39 -0.17
C SER A 340 4.02 -47.29 -1.03
N GLN A 341 4.35 -46.15 -0.41
CA GLN A 341 5.02 -45.06 -1.12
C GLN A 341 6.37 -45.48 -1.71
N GLU A 342 7.07 -46.42 -1.08
CA GLU A 342 8.35 -46.94 -1.57
C GLU A 342 8.19 -47.80 -2.82
N GLU A 343 7.17 -48.67 -2.86
CA GLU A 343 6.86 -49.51 -4.01
C GLU A 343 6.37 -48.72 -5.23
N THR A 344 5.73 -47.58 -4.98
CA THR A 344 5.17 -46.71 -6.03
C THR A 344 6.10 -45.58 -6.44
N LYS A 345 7.29 -45.49 -5.83
CA LYS A 345 8.27 -44.43 -6.06
C LYS A 345 8.84 -44.48 -7.48
N ILE A 346 8.99 -43.30 -8.08
CA ILE A 346 9.55 -43.12 -9.42
C ILE A 346 10.89 -42.40 -9.29
N ASN A 347 11.97 -43.10 -9.62
CA ASN A 347 13.31 -42.52 -9.67
C ASN A 347 13.63 -41.95 -11.06
N ALA A 348 13.21 -42.64 -12.13
CA ALA A 348 13.31 -42.15 -13.50
C ALA A 348 11.94 -42.17 -14.19
N TYR A 349 11.65 -41.16 -15.02
CA TYR A 349 10.38 -41.07 -15.76
C TYR A 349 10.07 -42.31 -16.62
N SER A 350 11.11 -43.01 -17.09
CA SER A 350 10.99 -44.28 -17.83
C SER A 350 10.42 -45.43 -17.00
N ASP A 351 10.40 -45.32 -15.67
CA ASP A 351 9.90 -46.38 -14.79
C ASP A 351 8.39 -46.27 -14.53
N ILE A 352 7.76 -45.16 -14.92
CA ILE A 352 6.31 -44.94 -14.77
C ILE A 352 5.49 -46.10 -15.35
N PRO A 353 5.71 -46.55 -16.61
CA PRO A 353 4.96 -47.68 -17.15
C PRO A 353 5.19 -48.99 -16.39
N LYS A 354 6.41 -49.22 -15.89
CA LYS A 354 6.77 -50.44 -15.16
C LYS A 354 6.05 -50.51 -13.81
N VAL A 355 6.05 -49.41 -13.06
CA VAL A 355 5.36 -49.33 -11.75
C VAL A 355 3.85 -49.42 -11.94
N ILE A 356 3.29 -48.77 -12.98
CA ILE A 356 1.88 -48.92 -13.32
C ILE A 356 1.53 -50.38 -13.63
N GLN A 357 2.38 -51.09 -14.38
CA GLN A 357 2.13 -52.49 -14.71
C GLN A 357 2.21 -53.37 -13.45
N LEU A 358 3.20 -53.15 -12.58
CA LEU A 358 3.31 -53.83 -11.29
C LEU A 358 2.06 -53.66 -10.42
N ILE A 359 1.50 -52.46 -10.35
CA ILE A 359 0.25 -52.20 -9.60
C ILE A 359 -0.92 -52.98 -10.20
N LYS A 360 -1.03 -53.01 -11.53
CA LYS A 360 -2.08 -53.75 -12.24
C LYS A 360 -1.95 -55.25 -12.05
N ASP A 361 -0.74 -55.79 -12.13
CA ASP A 361 -0.46 -57.22 -11.98
C ASP A 361 -0.80 -57.70 -10.56
N LYS A 362 -0.54 -56.87 -9.54
CA LYS A 362 -0.95 -57.13 -8.15
C LYS A 362 -2.43 -56.87 -7.87
N ASN A 363 -3.17 -56.25 -8.80
CA ASN A 363 -4.56 -55.80 -8.62
C ASN A 363 -4.76 -54.84 -7.42
N GLU A 364 -3.81 -53.92 -7.24
CA GLU A 364 -3.72 -53.01 -6.09
C GLU A 364 -4.14 -51.57 -6.44
N ILE A 365 -5.20 -51.44 -7.25
CA ILE A 365 -5.79 -50.13 -7.59
C ILE A 365 -6.82 -49.78 -6.53
N ALA A 366 -6.61 -48.65 -5.86
CA ALA A 366 -7.47 -48.20 -4.78
C ALA A 366 -8.83 -47.72 -5.29
N ASN A 367 -9.88 -48.14 -4.58
CA ASN A 367 -11.26 -47.74 -4.84
C ASN A 367 -11.79 -46.73 -3.80
N TYR A 368 -11.12 -46.65 -2.66
CA TYR A 368 -11.47 -45.78 -1.56
C TYR A 368 -10.20 -45.12 -1.00
N VAL A 369 -10.40 -44.03 -0.28
CA VAL A 369 -9.35 -43.39 0.53
C VAL A 369 -9.92 -43.17 1.93
N CYS A 370 -9.25 -43.72 2.93
CA CYS A 370 -9.51 -43.44 4.33
C CYS A 370 -8.89 -42.08 4.68
N VAL A 371 -9.71 -41.13 5.11
CA VAL A 371 -9.26 -39.79 5.51
C VAL A 371 -9.21 -39.74 7.03
N TYR A 372 -8.05 -39.43 7.60
CA TYR A 372 -7.93 -39.12 9.03
C TYR A 372 -7.92 -37.62 9.25
N ILE A 373 -8.74 -37.18 10.20
CA ILE A 373 -8.94 -35.78 10.54
C ILE A 373 -8.72 -35.58 12.03
N LEU A 374 -8.06 -34.49 12.40
CA LEU A 374 -8.04 -33.96 13.77
C LEU A 374 -8.80 -32.64 13.82
N GLN A 375 -9.56 -32.43 14.88
CA GLN A 375 -10.35 -31.23 15.09
C GLN A 375 -10.28 -30.76 16.54
N VAL A 376 -10.09 -29.46 16.72
CA VAL A 376 -10.36 -28.80 18.00
C VAL A 376 -11.88 -28.72 18.17
N PRO A 377 -12.47 -29.35 19.21
CA PRO A 377 -13.92 -29.45 19.40
C PRO A 377 -14.51 -28.13 19.95
N LEU A 378 -14.22 -27.03 19.27
CA LEU A 378 -14.72 -25.69 19.56
C LEU A 378 -15.28 -25.04 18.29
N PRO A 379 -16.29 -24.16 18.40
CA PRO A 379 -16.80 -23.43 17.25
C PRO A 379 -15.70 -22.69 16.49
N LYS A 380 -15.84 -22.59 15.17
CA LYS A 380 -14.94 -21.85 14.24
C LYS A 380 -13.55 -22.46 14.01
N PHE A 381 -13.24 -23.62 14.60
CA PHE A 381 -12.05 -24.38 14.24
C PHE A 381 -12.36 -25.39 13.13
N SER A 382 -11.64 -25.26 12.02
CA SER A 382 -11.77 -26.17 10.90
C SER A 382 -11.08 -27.51 11.18
N PRO A 383 -11.64 -28.62 10.65
CA PRO A 383 -10.96 -29.91 10.66
C PRO A 383 -9.65 -29.87 9.87
N VAL A 384 -8.63 -30.59 10.33
CA VAL A 384 -7.33 -30.71 9.67
C VAL A 384 -7.10 -32.16 9.27
N ILE A 385 -6.88 -32.39 7.97
CA ILE A 385 -6.54 -33.71 7.43
C ILE A 385 -5.09 -34.03 7.81
N ILE A 386 -4.88 -35.18 8.44
CA ILE A 386 -3.56 -35.69 8.84
C ILE A 386 -3.12 -36.93 8.07
N ALA A 387 -4.05 -37.64 7.42
CA ALA A 387 -3.72 -38.76 6.52
C ALA A 387 -4.79 -38.97 5.44
N LEU A 388 -4.36 -39.53 4.32
CA LEU A 388 -5.13 -39.95 3.15
C LEU A 388 -4.62 -41.32 2.71
N ILE A 389 -5.19 -42.38 3.27
CA ILE A 389 -4.69 -43.76 3.08
C ILE A 389 -5.54 -44.46 2.02
N PRO A 390 -5.00 -44.77 0.83
CA PRO A 390 -5.73 -45.50 -0.20
C PRO A 390 -5.99 -46.96 0.21
N ASN A 391 -7.20 -47.44 -0.01
CA ASN A 391 -7.56 -48.84 0.24
C ASN A 391 -8.57 -49.39 -0.79
N ASN A 392 -8.85 -50.68 -0.68
CA ASN A 392 -9.76 -51.42 -1.55
C ASN A 392 -11.15 -51.62 -0.94
N GLY A 393 -11.44 -50.98 0.21
CA GLY A 393 -12.68 -51.18 0.98
C GLY A 393 -12.77 -52.56 1.65
N ARG A 394 -11.63 -53.24 1.82
CA ARG A 394 -11.52 -54.58 2.42
C ARG A 394 -10.68 -54.60 3.69
N ASP A 395 -10.39 -53.43 4.26
CA ASP A 395 -9.56 -53.31 5.45
C ASP A 395 -10.25 -54.03 6.61
N SER A 396 -9.51 -54.91 7.28
CA SER A 396 -10.02 -55.63 8.44
C SER A 396 -10.07 -54.71 9.67
N ALA A 397 -10.86 -55.12 10.66
CA ALA A 397 -10.91 -54.42 11.94
C ALA A 397 -9.51 -54.28 12.58
N ASP A 398 -8.64 -55.28 12.42
CA ASP A 398 -7.27 -55.24 12.94
C ASP A 398 -6.40 -54.21 12.23
N ILE A 399 -6.50 -54.10 10.90
CA ILE A 399 -5.76 -53.09 10.13
C ILE A 399 -6.18 -51.69 10.56
N ILE A 400 -7.49 -51.46 10.69
CA ILE A 400 -8.04 -50.16 11.13
C ILE A 400 -7.62 -49.88 12.58
N ALA A 401 -7.72 -50.86 13.48
CA ALA A 401 -7.31 -50.71 14.88
C ALA A 401 -5.80 -50.43 15.00
N ASN A 402 -4.96 -51.02 14.14
CA ASN A 402 -3.53 -50.72 14.10
C ASN A 402 -3.25 -49.28 13.67
N LEU A 403 -4.02 -48.73 12.72
CA LEU A 403 -3.93 -47.30 12.37
C LEU A 403 -4.33 -46.39 13.53
N HIS A 404 -5.41 -46.72 14.24
CA HIS A 404 -5.81 -45.99 15.46
C HIS A 404 -4.73 -46.06 16.55
N LYS A 405 -4.15 -47.24 16.79
CA LYS A 405 -3.04 -47.44 17.73
C LYS A 405 -1.81 -46.63 17.33
N LYS A 406 -1.46 -46.60 16.05
CA LYS A 406 -0.38 -45.77 15.53
C LYS A 406 -0.61 -44.28 15.81
N LEU A 407 -1.82 -43.77 15.52
CA LEU A 407 -2.16 -42.38 15.83
C LEU A 407 -2.05 -42.10 17.33
N LEU A 408 -2.67 -42.93 18.17
CA LEU A 408 -2.74 -42.72 19.61
C LEU A 408 -1.37 -42.96 20.28
N LEU A 409 -0.91 -44.21 20.27
CA LEU A 409 0.20 -44.69 21.09
C LEU A 409 1.56 -44.24 20.58
N GLU A 410 1.75 -44.20 19.26
CA GLU A 410 3.07 -43.89 18.68
C GLU A 410 3.25 -42.38 18.47
N ILE A 411 2.22 -41.69 17.96
CA ILE A 411 2.37 -40.30 17.50
C ILE A 411 1.81 -39.29 18.51
N ALA A 412 0.52 -39.40 18.88
CA ALA A 412 -0.14 -38.42 19.73
C ALA A 412 0.44 -38.40 21.16
N SER A 413 0.78 -39.58 21.69
CA SER A 413 1.45 -39.71 22.99
C SER A 413 2.78 -38.97 23.04
N GLN A 414 3.61 -39.06 21.99
CA GLN A 414 4.90 -38.36 21.92
C GLN A 414 4.75 -36.84 21.79
N LEU A 415 3.70 -36.40 21.09
CA LEU A 415 3.40 -34.97 20.88
C LEU A 415 2.59 -34.33 22.02
N ASN A 416 2.23 -35.11 23.04
CA ASN A 416 1.32 -34.70 24.13
C ASN A 416 0.02 -34.07 23.58
N ILE A 417 -0.60 -34.74 22.61
CA ILE A 417 -1.91 -34.35 22.08
C ILE A 417 -2.99 -35.18 22.76
N PHE A 418 -3.89 -34.51 23.48
CA PHE A 418 -4.99 -35.16 24.20
C PHE A 418 -6.14 -35.51 23.25
N ILE A 419 -6.06 -36.65 22.57
CA ILE A 419 -7.14 -37.16 21.73
C ILE A 419 -8.19 -37.81 22.65
N ILE A 420 -9.40 -37.25 22.71
CA ILE A 420 -10.47 -37.72 23.60
C ILE A 420 -11.44 -38.67 22.92
N SER A 421 -11.56 -38.61 21.59
CA SER A 421 -12.48 -39.48 20.84
C SER A 421 -11.99 -39.81 19.45
N ILE A 422 -12.39 -40.98 18.93
CA ILE A 422 -12.20 -41.39 17.54
C ILE A 422 -13.56 -41.72 16.90
N GLY A 423 -14.10 -40.78 16.13
CA GLY A 423 -15.35 -40.95 15.40
C GLY A 423 -15.17 -41.74 14.09
N SER A 424 -16.15 -42.59 13.77
CA SER A 424 -16.22 -43.38 12.54
C SER A 424 -17.70 -43.59 12.13
N ASP A 425 -17.98 -44.13 10.93
CA ASP A 425 -19.35 -44.24 10.37
C ASP A 425 -20.16 -45.44 10.91
N GLY A 426 -19.53 -46.28 11.73
CA GLY A 426 -20.16 -47.45 12.34
C GLY A 426 -20.23 -48.68 11.43
N ALA A 427 -19.53 -48.70 10.29
CA ALA A 427 -19.36 -49.91 9.50
C ALA A 427 -18.82 -51.05 10.37
N ALA A 428 -19.22 -52.30 10.07
CA ALA A 428 -18.94 -53.44 10.95
C ALA A 428 -17.44 -53.65 11.24
N ALA A 429 -16.56 -53.33 10.29
CA ALA A 429 -15.11 -53.39 10.50
C ALA A 429 -14.61 -52.27 11.42
N GLU A 430 -15.14 -51.04 11.27
CA GLU A 430 -14.75 -49.89 12.08
C GLU A 430 -15.28 -50.01 13.52
N PHE A 431 -16.52 -50.45 13.71
CA PHE A 431 -17.09 -50.70 15.04
C PHE A 431 -16.28 -51.76 15.80
N LYS A 432 -15.85 -52.83 15.11
CA LYS A 432 -14.95 -53.83 15.69
C LYS A 432 -13.58 -53.24 16.00
N ALA A 433 -13.05 -52.37 15.15
CA ALA A 433 -11.79 -51.68 15.41
C ALA A 433 -11.89 -50.79 16.65
N GLN A 434 -12.96 -50.00 16.81
CA GLN A 434 -13.24 -49.22 18.01
C GLN A 434 -13.36 -50.11 19.25
N SER A 435 -14.04 -51.26 19.14
CA SER A 435 -14.13 -52.24 20.23
C SER A 435 -12.75 -52.78 20.64
N ILE A 436 -11.83 -52.98 19.69
CA ILE A 436 -10.43 -53.37 19.97
C ILE A 436 -9.72 -52.25 20.75
N ILE A 437 -9.96 -50.98 20.40
CA ILE A 437 -9.37 -49.83 21.10
C ILE A 437 -9.93 -49.71 22.52
N MET A 438 -11.25 -49.78 22.69
CA MET A 438 -11.92 -49.69 24.00
C MET A 438 -11.48 -50.80 24.97
N ASN A 439 -11.23 -52.00 24.45
CA ASN A 439 -10.80 -53.15 25.25
C ASN A 439 -9.28 -53.25 25.43
N MET A 440 -8.50 -52.21 25.05
CA MET A 440 -7.06 -52.22 25.28
C MET A 440 -6.73 -52.30 26.78
N GLN A 441 -5.83 -53.22 27.12
CA GLN A 441 -5.31 -53.33 28.49
C GLN A 441 -4.47 -52.10 28.82
N THR A 442 -4.94 -51.33 29.79
CA THR A 442 -4.30 -50.11 30.29
C THR A 442 -4.24 -50.14 31.81
N ILE A 443 -3.30 -49.40 32.40
CA ILE A 443 -3.12 -49.34 33.86
C ILE A 443 -4.35 -48.73 34.53
N ASN A 444 -4.92 -47.70 33.89
CA ASN A 444 -6.06 -46.95 34.40
C ASN A 444 -7.19 -46.99 33.37
N LYS A 445 -8.44 -47.11 33.84
CA LYS A 445 -9.65 -47.13 33.03
C LYS A 445 -10.70 -46.25 33.71
N ILE A 446 -11.51 -45.55 32.93
CA ILE A 446 -12.71 -44.87 33.44
C ILE A 446 -13.87 -45.85 33.31
N GLU A 447 -14.65 -45.99 34.38
CA GLU A 447 -15.90 -46.75 34.38
C GLU A 447 -17.02 -45.89 34.94
N ILE A 448 -18.14 -45.82 34.22
CA ILE A 448 -19.35 -45.11 34.59
C ILE A 448 -20.47 -46.14 34.56
N ILE A 449 -20.98 -46.46 35.74
CA ILE A 449 -22.09 -47.39 35.93
C ILE A 449 -23.25 -46.62 36.53
N ASP A 450 -24.31 -46.46 35.75
CA ASP A 450 -25.60 -45.94 36.23
C ASP A 450 -26.68 -47.00 35.98
N SER A 451 -27.05 -47.70 37.04
CA SER A 451 -28.06 -48.76 37.00
C SER A 451 -29.46 -48.23 36.73
N THR A 452 -29.74 -46.95 36.99
CA THR A 452 -31.07 -46.36 36.78
C THR A 452 -31.34 -46.08 35.30
N LEU A 453 -30.29 -45.71 34.57
CA LEU A 453 -30.33 -45.43 33.13
C LEU A 453 -29.81 -46.60 32.27
N ASN A 454 -29.44 -47.73 32.90
CA ASN A 454 -28.80 -48.88 32.27
C ASN A 454 -27.54 -48.50 31.47
N ILE A 455 -26.75 -47.57 32.00
CA ILE A 455 -25.48 -47.12 31.43
C ILE A 455 -24.37 -47.94 32.08
N ASN A 456 -23.65 -48.71 31.27
CA ASN A 456 -22.38 -49.33 31.64
C ASN A 456 -21.35 -48.91 30.59
N PHE A 457 -20.71 -47.77 30.85
CA PHE A 457 -19.72 -47.20 29.96
C PHE A 457 -18.33 -47.37 30.56
N SER A 458 -17.35 -47.71 29.72
CA SER A 458 -15.97 -47.74 30.16
C SER A 458 -15.02 -47.38 29.02
N CYS A 459 -13.92 -46.70 29.36
CA CYS A 459 -12.92 -46.33 28.37
C CYS A 459 -11.48 -46.40 28.93
N PRO A 460 -10.49 -46.76 28.09
CA PRO A 460 -9.09 -46.86 28.50
C PRO A 460 -8.49 -45.48 28.72
N ILE A 461 -7.58 -45.35 29.69
CA ILE A 461 -6.74 -44.16 29.86
C ILE A 461 -5.35 -44.46 29.31
N LEU A 462 -4.97 -43.71 28.27
CA LEU A 462 -3.68 -43.86 27.60
C LEU A 462 -2.66 -42.85 28.15
N LEU A 463 -1.41 -43.31 28.35
CA LEU A 463 -0.32 -42.48 28.84
C LEU A 463 -0.05 -41.30 27.89
N ASN A 464 0.05 -40.09 28.44
CA ASN A 464 0.25 -38.81 27.74
C ASN A 464 -0.88 -38.39 26.76
N ILE A 465 -2.00 -39.10 26.74
CA ILE A 465 -3.17 -38.79 25.89
C ILE A 465 -4.42 -38.57 26.75
N GLY A 466 -4.63 -39.40 27.79
CA GLY A 466 -5.84 -39.37 28.60
C GLY A 466 -6.88 -40.41 28.17
N PRO A 467 -8.15 -40.26 28.61
CA PRO A 467 -9.22 -41.18 28.26
C PRO A 467 -9.59 -41.05 26.77
N VAL A 468 -9.81 -42.19 26.10
CA VAL A 468 -10.22 -42.23 24.68
C VAL A 468 -11.59 -42.90 24.55
N ILE A 469 -12.56 -42.15 24.01
CA ILE A 469 -13.97 -42.54 23.84
C ILE A 469 -14.22 -43.01 22.41
#